data_AF-A0A7W1W705-F1
#
_entry.id   AF-A0A7W1W705-F1
#
_cell.length_a   1.000
_cell.length_b   1.000
_cell.length_c   1.000
_cell.angle_alpha   90.00
_cell.angle_beta   90.00
_cell.angle_gamma   90.00
#
_symmetry.space_group_name_H-M   'P 1'
#
loop_
_entity.id
_entity.type
_entity.pdbx_description
1 polymer ?
#
loop_
_entity_poly.entity_id
_entity_poly.type
_entity_poly.pdbx_seq_one_letter_code
_entity_poly.pdbx_strand_id
1 'polypeptide(L)'
;VTNAGGKYRFVQSKPALIGNFAYGKYTNKTLRFGDYELQFYTRIGNDALVSAYGETLGRALEFYTKQYGEPQGGKRLIIAQVDDETLDFYSSQGIIFMANRLFEQSREITQERLQREAALQWWGLTVGLKSFDDAWISQGLAEYSAFALRETTLSGAQLENLRRELLEKSLTFEQTASLSRTPATLDDQSTAYQYIMFGKGASVFRLLRDTLGDQKFNQLLRNFLQQYRGKNASIDDFEKLASQVAGVPMRYFFARWVEGTGVPEFTADYQIIRTRGGKFVTRGTVKQNYDNLRLPVEIQLRAEGEGESKTVKVDIEDASADFNIESSGKPLEVIIDPNFKLLRISQDLRVSSIARRGIEQFREGNYVEAQQQFEAALKLDRSNSWIYYHLGLLFLEQRNYDLAIDNFKAVLGGTLRPAWLAVWANIKMGNAYDAKGDRPRAVAAYKRAETLGDNYDKAQEAVKKYQATPYDPREKTNATAVK
;
A
#
# COMPACT_ATOMS: atom_id res chain seq x y z
N VAL A 1 -3.57 20.73 32.23
CA VAL A 1 -2.29 20.37 32.87
C VAL A 1 -1.98 21.45 33.90
N THR A 2 -1.70 21.09 35.15
CA THR A 2 -1.21 22.03 36.16
C THR A 2 0.28 21.77 36.41
N ASN A 3 1.09 22.83 36.41
CA ASN A 3 2.51 22.77 36.77
C ASN A 3 2.68 23.39 38.17
N ALA A 4 3.10 22.59 39.14
CA ALA A 4 3.45 23.07 40.47
C ALA A 4 4.82 22.49 40.86
N GLY A 5 5.85 23.34 40.85
CA GLY A 5 7.21 22.93 41.21
C GLY A 5 7.82 21.86 40.30
N GLY A 6 7.56 21.90 38.98
CA GLY A 6 8.07 20.92 38.02
C GLY A 6 7.30 19.59 37.99
N LYS A 7 6.22 19.46 38.76
CA LYS A 7 5.29 18.34 38.70
C LYS A 7 4.15 18.66 37.73
N TYR A 8 3.91 17.74 36.80
CA TYR A 8 2.82 17.85 35.82
C TYR A 8 1.69 16.89 36.20
N ARG A 9 0.45 17.40 36.23
CA ARG A 9 -0.76 16.58 36.38
C ARG A 9 -1.58 16.58 35.09
N PHE A 10 -1.79 15.39 34.55
CA PHE A 10 -2.70 15.13 33.43
C PHE A 10 -4.00 14.56 33.99
N VAL A 11 -5.13 15.10 33.55
CA VAL A 11 -6.46 14.67 34.00
C VAL A 11 -7.31 14.47 32.75
N GLN A 12 -7.85 13.26 32.63
CA GLN A 12 -8.78 12.90 31.58
C GLN A 12 -10.16 12.74 32.22
N SER A 13 -11.11 13.60 31.86
CA SER A 13 -12.46 13.63 32.44
C SER A 13 -13.51 12.86 31.62
N LYS A 14 -13.11 12.31 30.46
CA LYS A 14 -13.95 11.47 29.60
C LYS A 14 -13.30 10.10 29.43
N PRO A 15 -14.07 9.00 29.33
CA PRO A 15 -13.52 7.69 29.00
C PRO A 15 -12.61 7.75 27.77
N ALA A 16 -11.43 7.17 27.89
CA ALA A 16 -10.37 7.18 26.89
C ALA A 16 -9.52 5.92 27.08
N LEU A 17 -8.81 5.51 26.02
CA LEU A 17 -7.77 4.49 26.13
C LEU A 17 -6.63 4.95 27.05
N ILE A 18 -5.85 3.99 27.53
CA ILE A 18 -4.80 4.17 28.56
C ILE A 18 -3.93 5.42 28.25
N GLY A 19 -3.65 6.19 29.30
CA GLY A 19 -2.87 7.42 29.19
C GLY A 19 -1.42 7.15 28.76
N ASN A 20 -0.98 7.83 27.71
CA ASN A 20 0.39 7.79 27.21
C ASN A 20 1.08 9.13 27.48
N PHE A 21 2.37 9.09 27.78
CA PHE A 21 3.18 10.30 27.96
C PHE A 21 4.59 10.11 27.40
N ALA A 22 5.19 11.21 26.95
CA ALA A 22 6.62 11.28 26.67
C ALA A 22 7.24 12.34 27.59
N TYR A 23 8.48 12.10 28.01
CA TYR A 23 9.26 13.03 28.79
C TYR A 23 10.67 13.11 28.20
N GLY A 24 11.17 14.32 28.01
CA GLY A 24 12.46 14.56 27.39
C GLY A 24 12.76 16.05 27.26
N LYS A 25 13.97 16.36 26.80
CA LYS A 25 14.38 17.73 26.45
C LYS A 25 13.98 18.02 25.01
N TYR A 26 12.83 18.66 24.84
CA TYR A 26 12.27 18.98 23.54
C TYR A 26 12.41 20.46 23.19
N THR A 27 12.57 20.75 21.90
CA THR A 27 12.14 22.01 21.29
C THR A 27 10.67 21.87 20.91
N ASN A 28 9.90 22.96 21.07
CA ASN A 28 8.49 22.98 20.70
C ASN A 28 8.29 23.90 19.49
N LYS A 29 7.62 23.40 18.46
CA LYS A 29 7.13 24.20 17.33
C LYS A 29 5.65 23.95 17.13
N THR A 30 4.86 25.02 17.15
CA THR A 30 3.42 24.96 16.93
C THR A 30 3.09 25.44 15.52
N LEU A 31 2.31 24.65 14.78
CA LEU A 31 1.80 24.96 13.46
C LEU A 31 0.28 24.98 13.47
N ARG A 32 -0.34 25.79 12.60
CA ARG A 32 -1.80 25.87 12.45
C ARG A 32 -2.19 25.53 11.02
N PHE A 33 -3.16 24.64 10.87
CA PHE A 33 -3.73 24.22 9.59
C PHE A 33 -5.25 24.17 9.74
N GLY A 34 -5.94 25.10 9.08
CA GLY A 34 -7.37 25.35 9.34
C GLY A 34 -7.60 25.61 10.82
N ASP A 35 -8.50 24.83 11.43
CA ASP A 35 -8.80 24.91 12.86
C ASP A 35 -7.91 24.02 13.74
N TYR A 36 -6.97 23.27 13.15
CA TYR A 36 -6.08 22.37 13.88
C TYR A 36 -4.81 23.06 14.35
N GLU A 37 -4.45 22.81 15.61
CA GLU A 37 -3.16 23.17 16.20
C GLU A 37 -2.29 21.92 16.33
N LEU A 38 -1.16 21.90 15.63
CA LEU A 38 -0.18 20.82 15.66
C LEU A 38 1.03 21.25 16.49
N GLN A 39 1.32 20.52 17.56
CA GLN A 39 2.43 20.82 18.47
C GLN A 39 3.52 19.76 18.33
N PHE A 40 4.63 20.13 17.70
CA PHE A 40 5.79 19.26 17.53
C PHE A 40 6.76 19.43 18.68
N TYR A 41 7.02 18.35 19.40
CA TYR A 41 8.04 18.22 20.43
C TYR A 41 9.17 17.36 19.85
N THR A 42 10.21 18.02 19.34
CA THR A 42 11.36 17.36 18.70
C THR A 42 12.63 17.54 19.51
N ARG A 43 13.64 16.71 19.26
CA ARG A 43 14.98 16.89 19.83
C ARG A 43 15.62 18.15 19.24
N ILE A 44 16.52 18.74 20.00
CA ILE A 44 17.32 19.90 19.54
C ILE A 44 18.06 19.51 18.25
N GLY A 45 17.87 20.28 17.18
CA GLY A 45 18.46 20.05 15.85
C GLY A 45 17.59 19.26 14.86
N ASN A 46 16.45 18.70 15.30
CA ASN A 46 15.56 17.89 14.47
C ASN A 46 14.27 18.65 14.06
N ASP A 47 14.41 19.86 13.56
CA ASP A 47 13.29 20.74 13.17
C ASP A 47 13.08 20.87 11.65
N ALA A 48 14.04 20.38 10.85
CA ALA A 48 14.04 20.49 9.39
C ALA A 48 12.77 19.91 8.72
N LEU A 49 12.23 18.81 9.26
CA LEU A 49 11.07 18.12 8.69
C LEU A 49 9.73 18.55 9.30
N VAL A 50 9.73 19.38 10.35
CA VAL A 50 8.51 19.74 11.09
C VAL A 50 7.48 20.43 10.20
N SER A 51 7.91 21.34 9.32
CA SER A 51 6.98 22.03 8.42
C SER A 51 6.32 21.07 7.42
N ALA A 52 7.11 20.15 6.83
CA ALA A 52 6.59 19.16 5.89
C ALA A 52 5.61 18.18 6.56
N TYR A 53 5.95 17.67 7.74
CA TYR A 53 5.05 16.79 8.50
C TYR A 53 3.81 17.51 9.00
N GLY A 54 3.93 18.79 9.37
CA GLY A 54 2.80 19.64 9.70
C GLY A 54 1.82 19.74 8.54
N GLU A 55 2.31 19.98 7.32
CA GLU A 55 1.48 20.07 6.12
C GLU A 55 0.80 18.73 5.79
N THR A 56 1.54 17.61 5.85
CA THR A 56 0.99 16.27 5.65
C THR A 56 -0.16 15.98 6.62
N LEU A 57 0.08 16.21 7.92
CA LEU A 57 -0.91 15.96 8.98
C LEU A 57 -2.09 16.93 8.90
N GLY A 58 -1.84 18.21 8.66
CA GLY A 58 -2.88 19.24 8.55
C GLY A 58 -3.89 18.91 7.46
N ARG A 59 -3.41 18.59 6.25
CA ARG A 59 -4.26 18.17 5.13
C ARG A 59 -5.07 16.91 5.46
N ALA A 60 -4.44 15.93 6.12
CA ALA A 60 -5.11 14.70 6.52
C ALA A 60 -6.24 14.95 7.54
N LEU A 61 -5.96 15.73 8.59
CA LEU A 61 -6.93 16.07 9.63
C LEU A 61 -8.11 16.87 9.09
N GLU A 62 -7.89 17.84 8.19
CA GLU A 62 -8.97 18.60 7.54
C GLU A 62 -9.85 17.68 6.70
N PHE A 63 -9.24 16.81 5.89
CA PHE A 63 -9.96 15.85 5.06
C PHE A 63 -10.81 14.89 5.91
N TYR A 64 -10.22 14.28 6.95
CA TYR A 64 -10.94 13.36 7.85
C TYR A 64 -12.05 14.06 8.62
N THR A 65 -11.83 15.29 9.07
CA THR A 65 -12.85 16.07 9.77
C THR A 65 -14.04 16.37 8.88
N LYS A 66 -13.78 16.81 7.65
CA LYS A 66 -14.83 17.06 6.65
C LYS A 66 -15.61 15.77 6.34
N GLN A 67 -14.91 14.64 6.24
CA GLN A 67 -15.52 13.38 5.86
C GLN A 67 -16.33 12.74 7.00
N TYR A 68 -15.75 12.62 8.19
CA TYR A 68 -16.26 11.80 9.28
C TYR A 68 -16.87 12.62 10.43
N GLY A 69 -16.47 13.89 10.58
CA GLY A 69 -16.73 14.72 11.77
C GLY A 69 -15.50 14.82 12.68
N GLU A 70 -15.62 15.46 13.85
CA GLU A 70 -14.45 15.71 14.73
C GLU A 70 -14.04 14.48 15.56
N PRO A 71 -12.74 14.25 15.81
CA PRO A 71 -12.28 13.19 16.70
C PRO A 71 -12.51 13.59 18.18
N GLN A 72 -12.49 12.63 19.10
CA GLN A 72 -12.66 12.91 20.54
C GLN A 72 -11.48 13.70 21.14
N GLY A 73 -10.29 13.59 20.54
CA GLY A 73 -9.10 14.35 20.94
C GLY A 73 -9.21 15.86 20.70
N GLY A 74 -10.24 16.32 19.97
CA GLY A 74 -10.42 17.72 19.59
C GLY A 74 -9.44 18.15 18.50
N LYS A 75 -9.22 19.46 18.39
CA LYS A 75 -8.44 20.08 17.30
C LYS A 75 -6.98 20.36 17.64
N ARG A 76 -6.46 19.75 18.70
CA ARG A 76 -5.04 19.84 19.07
C ARG A 76 -4.41 18.46 18.97
N LEU A 77 -3.36 18.34 18.18
CA LEU A 77 -2.58 17.11 18.02
C LEU A 77 -1.13 17.36 18.39
N ILE A 78 -0.60 16.53 19.29
CA ILE A 78 0.80 16.56 19.69
C ILE A 78 1.57 15.54 18.86
N ILE A 79 2.73 15.92 18.35
CA ILE A 79 3.67 15.03 17.69
C ILE A 79 4.92 15.00 18.57
N ALA A 80 5.20 13.85 19.19
CA ALA A 80 6.30 13.68 20.13
C ALA A 80 7.38 12.77 19.52
N GLN A 81 8.59 13.30 19.37
CA GLN A 81 9.74 12.50 18.95
C GLN A 81 10.20 11.59 20.10
N VAL A 82 10.42 10.31 19.82
CA VAL A 82 10.85 9.28 20.79
C VAL A 82 12.15 8.59 20.34
N ASP A 83 12.69 7.75 21.23
CA ASP A 83 13.91 6.96 21.01
C ASP A 83 13.76 5.92 19.88
N ASP A 84 14.87 5.58 19.22
CA ASP A 84 14.90 4.65 18.07
C ASP A 84 14.77 3.17 18.47
N GLU A 85 14.92 2.88 19.77
CA GLU A 85 14.66 1.59 20.40
C GLU A 85 13.15 1.30 20.58
N THR A 86 12.29 2.26 20.22
CA THR A 86 10.83 2.11 20.25
C THR A 86 10.25 1.82 18.86
N LEU A 87 8.91 1.71 18.78
CA LEU A 87 8.20 1.62 17.51
C LEU A 87 8.42 2.88 16.66
N ASP A 88 8.48 2.72 15.34
CA ASP A 88 8.58 3.85 14.41
C ASP A 88 7.44 4.86 14.61
N PHE A 89 6.23 4.34 14.83
CA PHE A 89 5.04 5.12 15.13
C PHE A 89 4.23 4.47 16.24
N TYR A 90 3.63 5.30 17.08
CA TYR A 90 2.57 4.87 17.98
C TYR A 90 1.56 6.01 18.14
N SER A 91 0.28 5.72 17.93
CA SER A 91 -0.79 6.70 18.04
C SER A 91 -1.60 6.50 19.31
N SER A 92 -1.77 7.59 20.06
CA SER A 92 -2.64 7.65 21.22
C SER A 92 -3.57 8.86 21.10
N GLN A 93 -4.55 8.98 22.00
CA GLN A 93 -5.54 10.05 21.90
C GLN A 93 -4.88 11.44 22.01
N GLY A 94 -4.90 12.19 20.91
CA GLY A 94 -4.32 13.53 20.80
C GLY A 94 -2.80 13.56 20.71
N ILE A 95 -2.12 12.41 20.58
CA ILE A 95 -0.65 12.35 20.47
C ILE A 95 -0.23 11.28 19.46
N ILE A 96 0.68 11.63 18.54
CA ILE A 96 1.43 10.69 17.70
C ILE A 96 2.88 10.69 18.17
N PHE A 97 3.40 9.52 18.52
CA PHE A 97 4.82 9.31 18.82
C PHE A 97 5.54 8.86 17.56
N MET A 98 6.74 9.39 17.33
CA MET A 98 7.55 9.13 16.14
C MET A 98 9.01 8.88 16.51
N ALA A 99 9.59 7.78 16.05
CA ALA A 99 11.01 7.47 16.30
C ALA A 99 11.95 8.52 15.70
N ASN A 100 13.13 8.68 16.30
CA ASN A 100 14.11 9.71 15.94
C ASN A 100 14.59 9.61 14.48
N ARG A 101 14.86 8.40 13.98
CA ARG A 101 15.29 8.12 12.61
C ARG A 101 14.35 8.66 11.53
N LEU A 102 13.08 8.88 11.87
CA LEU A 102 12.11 9.46 10.95
C LEU A 102 12.32 10.96 10.75
N PHE A 103 12.97 11.67 11.69
CA PHE A 103 13.26 13.09 11.58
C PHE A 103 14.58 13.41 10.85
N GLU A 104 15.44 12.41 10.65
CA GLU A 104 16.77 12.60 10.04
C GLU A 104 16.69 12.76 8.52
N GLN A 105 15.73 12.10 7.87
CA GLN A 105 15.56 12.16 6.42
C GLN A 105 14.08 12.05 6.04
N SER A 106 13.61 13.03 5.25
CA SER A 106 12.26 12.95 4.67
C SER A 106 12.19 11.77 3.71
N ARG A 107 11.20 10.90 3.92
CA ARG A 107 10.86 9.80 3.01
C ARG A 107 9.37 9.86 2.74
N GLU A 108 8.99 9.66 1.49
CA GLU A 108 7.58 9.62 1.07
C GLU A 108 6.77 8.62 1.90
N ILE A 109 7.30 7.40 2.11
CA ILE A 109 6.69 6.38 2.96
C ILE A 109 6.40 6.85 4.39
N THR A 110 7.22 7.74 4.95
CA THR A 110 6.98 8.31 6.28
C THR A 110 5.78 9.25 6.26
N GLN A 111 5.64 10.05 5.19
CA GLN A 111 4.49 10.94 5.01
C GLN A 111 3.20 10.16 4.77
N GLU A 112 3.25 9.07 3.99
CA GLU A 112 2.11 8.19 3.80
C GLU A 112 1.66 7.54 5.12
N ARG A 113 2.62 7.04 5.92
CA ARG A 113 2.34 6.50 7.25
C ARG A 113 1.75 7.55 8.19
N LEU A 114 2.23 8.80 8.15
CA LEU A 114 1.67 9.88 8.98
C LEU A 114 0.18 10.14 8.72
N GLN A 115 -0.28 10.05 7.47
CA GLN A 115 -1.70 10.20 7.15
C GLN A 115 -2.55 9.12 7.82
N ARG A 116 -2.06 7.87 7.81
CA ARG A 116 -2.69 6.74 8.48
C ARG A 116 -2.69 6.91 10.01
N GLU A 117 -1.57 7.32 10.61
CA GLU A 117 -1.47 7.59 12.04
C GLU A 117 -2.44 8.70 12.49
N ALA A 118 -2.64 9.73 11.66
CA ALA A 118 -3.65 10.76 11.93
C ALA A 118 -5.08 10.18 11.90
N ALA A 119 -5.38 9.24 11.01
CA ALA A 119 -6.70 8.62 10.92
C ALA A 119 -7.04 7.77 12.17
N LEU A 120 -6.05 7.22 12.87
CA LEU A 120 -6.27 6.48 14.13
C LEU A 120 -6.93 7.35 15.22
N GLN A 121 -6.80 8.68 15.14
CA GLN A 121 -7.51 9.59 16.06
C GLN A 121 -9.04 9.42 15.99
N TRP A 122 -9.58 8.94 14.86
CA TRP A 122 -10.97 8.51 14.72
C TRP A 122 -11.12 7.02 15.00
N TRP A 123 -10.33 6.19 14.31
CA TRP A 123 -10.52 4.75 14.25
C TRP A 123 -9.55 4.04 15.20
N GLY A 124 -10.06 3.54 16.32
CA GLY A 124 -9.26 2.97 17.40
C GLY A 124 -9.16 3.88 18.62
N LEU A 125 -9.08 5.22 18.44
CA LEU A 125 -8.94 6.16 19.56
C LEU A 125 -10.23 6.91 19.92
N THR A 126 -11.09 7.25 18.94
CA THR A 126 -12.43 7.81 19.22
C THR A 126 -13.48 6.71 19.29
N VAL A 127 -13.44 5.77 18.33
CA VAL A 127 -14.20 4.52 18.39
C VAL A 127 -13.21 3.42 18.76
N GLY A 128 -13.32 2.89 19.97
CA GLY A 128 -12.47 1.82 20.48
C GLY A 128 -12.87 0.45 19.94
N LEU A 129 -12.01 -0.54 20.17
CA LEU A 129 -12.26 -1.94 19.79
C LEU A 129 -12.94 -2.69 20.94
N LYS A 130 -13.96 -3.49 20.66
CA LYS A 130 -14.58 -4.36 21.67
C LYS A 130 -13.62 -5.45 22.13
N SER A 131 -12.82 -5.99 21.21
CA SER A 131 -11.74 -6.93 21.45
C SER A 131 -10.63 -6.76 20.40
N PHE A 132 -9.48 -7.42 20.58
CA PHE A 132 -8.42 -7.38 19.58
C PHE A 132 -8.81 -8.06 18.25
N ASP A 133 -9.77 -8.99 18.29
CA ASP A 133 -10.34 -9.62 17.08
C ASP A 133 -11.02 -8.61 16.15
N ASP A 134 -11.41 -7.44 16.68
CA ASP A 134 -12.04 -6.36 15.92
C ASP A 134 -11.03 -5.38 15.30
N ALA A 135 -9.72 -5.63 15.44
CA ALA A 135 -8.65 -4.72 15.02
C ALA A 135 -8.71 -4.31 13.54
N TRP A 136 -9.36 -5.10 12.68
CA TRP A 136 -9.54 -4.75 11.27
C TRP A 136 -10.29 -3.42 11.11
N ILE A 137 -11.25 -3.14 11.99
CA ILE A 137 -12.03 -1.90 11.91
C ILE A 137 -11.10 -0.68 12.07
N SER A 138 -10.24 -0.66 13.08
CA SER A 138 -9.35 0.48 13.31
C SER A 138 -8.23 0.54 12.27
N GLN A 139 -7.54 -0.58 12.06
CA GLN A 139 -6.36 -0.62 11.21
C GLN A 139 -6.70 -0.48 9.72
N GLY A 140 -7.78 -1.12 9.28
CA GLY A 140 -8.28 -1.04 7.91
C GLY A 140 -8.91 0.30 7.58
N LEU A 141 -9.70 0.91 8.50
CA LEU A 141 -10.23 2.26 8.27
C LEU A 141 -9.12 3.31 8.26
N ALA A 142 -8.10 3.19 9.10
CA ALA A 142 -6.97 4.12 9.10
C ALA A 142 -6.20 4.09 7.76
N GLU A 143 -5.90 2.90 7.24
CA GLU A 143 -5.26 2.75 5.93
C GLU A 143 -6.20 3.20 4.79
N TYR A 144 -7.48 2.88 4.87
CA TYR A 144 -8.49 3.37 3.92
C TYR A 144 -8.57 4.89 3.91
N SER A 145 -8.55 5.55 5.07
CA SER A 145 -8.58 7.01 5.18
C SER A 145 -7.36 7.65 4.53
N ALA A 146 -6.17 7.11 4.77
CA ALA A 146 -4.94 7.57 4.11
C ALA A 146 -4.97 7.34 2.59
N PHE A 147 -5.46 6.18 2.15
CA PHE A 147 -5.65 5.89 0.73
C PHE A 147 -6.66 6.84 0.08
N ALA A 148 -7.82 7.05 0.70
CA ALA A 148 -8.90 7.90 0.18
C ALA A 148 -8.44 9.36 0.02
N LEU A 149 -7.64 9.88 0.97
CA LEU A 149 -7.01 11.19 0.82
C LEU A 149 -6.13 11.25 -0.43
N ARG A 150 -5.20 10.29 -0.58
CA ARG A 150 -4.29 10.23 -1.74
C ARG A 150 -5.06 10.10 -3.06
N GLU A 151 -6.11 9.29 -3.07
CA GLU A 151 -7.02 9.11 -4.22
C GLU A 151 -7.65 10.44 -4.68
N THR A 152 -7.92 11.39 -3.77
CA THR A 152 -8.44 12.72 -4.17
C THR A 152 -7.40 13.66 -4.78
N THR A 153 -6.11 13.37 -4.58
CA THR A 153 -5.00 14.26 -5.00
C THR A 153 -4.28 13.79 -6.26
N LEU A 154 -4.43 12.52 -6.63
CA LEU A 154 -3.75 11.90 -7.76
C LEU A 154 -4.68 11.73 -8.96
N SER A 155 -4.10 11.70 -10.16
CA SER A 155 -4.82 11.40 -11.40
C SER A 155 -3.95 10.61 -12.38
N GLY A 156 -4.55 10.12 -13.47
CA GLY A 156 -3.85 9.37 -14.51
C GLY A 156 -3.06 8.16 -13.98
N ALA A 157 -1.84 7.97 -14.48
CA ALA A 157 -0.98 6.84 -14.14
C ALA A 157 -0.61 6.78 -12.64
N GLN A 158 -0.51 7.93 -11.95
CA GLN A 158 -0.21 7.94 -10.51
C GLN A 158 -1.34 7.34 -9.69
N LEU A 159 -2.59 7.67 -10.05
CA LEU A 159 -3.77 7.11 -9.39
C LEU A 159 -3.93 5.62 -9.70
N GLU A 160 -3.66 5.21 -10.94
CA GLU A 160 -3.65 3.80 -11.34
C GLU A 160 -2.62 3.00 -10.53
N ASN A 161 -1.39 3.52 -10.41
CA ASN A 161 -0.34 2.90 -9.62
C ASN A 161 -0.71 2.80 -8.14
N LEU A 162 -1.28 3.85 -7.53
CA LEU A 162 -1.75 3.82 -6.15
C LEU A 162 -2.78 2.69 -5.93
N ARG A 163 -3.76 2.58 -6.83
CA ARG A 163 -4.83 1.57 -6.75
C ARG A 163 -4.29 0.15 -6.93
N ARG A 164 -3.40 -0.03 -7.91
CA ARG A 164 -2.72 -1.29 -8.16
C ARG A 164 -1.86 -1.71 -6.97
N GLU A 165 -1.09 -0.79 -6.39
CA GLU A 165 -0.24 -1.07 -5.23
C GLU A 165 -1.06 -1.51 -4.03
N LEU A 166 -2.18 -0.83 -3.74
CA LEU A 166 -3.09 -1.26 -2.68
C LEU A 166 -3.58 -2.70 -2.96
N LEU A 167 -4.01 -2.99 -4.19
CA LEU A 167 -4.49 -4.32 -4.54
C LEU A 167 -3.39 -5.39 -4.42
N GLU A 168 -2.17 -5.12 -4.89
CA GLU A 168 -1.03 -6.03 -4.72
C GLU A 168 -0.74 -6.33 -3.25
N LYS A 169 -0.72 -5.31 -2.39
CA LYS A 169 -0.59 -5.49 -0.94
C LYS A 169 -1.73 -6.36 -0.40
N SER A 170 -2.97 -6.06 -0.75
CA SER A 170 -4.13 -6.82 -0.29
C SER A 170 -4.09 -8.30 -0.66
N LEU A 171 -3.49 -8.64 -1.80
CA LEU A 171 -3.39 -10.01 -2.31
C LEU A 171 -2.18 -10.78 -1.79
N THR A 172 -1.15 -10.06 -1.30
CA THR A 172 0.14 -10.65 -0.93
C THR A 172 -0.04 -11.76 0.08
N PHE A 173 -0.71 -11.56 1.20
CA PHE A 173 -0.88 -12.61 2.23
C PHE A 173 -2.33 -13.07 2.38
N GLU A 174 -3.20 -12.78 1.42
CA GLU A 174 -4.66 -12.90 1.57
C GLU A 174 -5.14 -14.32 1.92
N GLN A 175 -4.45 -15.34 1.40
CA GLN A 175 -4.76 -16.75 1.64
C GLN A 175 -4.31 -17.26 3.01
N THR A 176 -3.49 -16.49 3.74
CA THR A 176 -2.92 -16.89 5.03
C THR A 176 -3.99 -16.90 6.13
N ALA A 177 -4.80 -15.85 6.18
CA ALA A 177 -5.88 -15.69 7.14
C ALA A 177 -6.92 -14.69 6.62
N SER A 178 -8.17 -14.82 7.08
CA SER A 178 -9.19 -13.79 6.87
C SER A 178 -9.00 -12.63 7.85
N LEU A 179 -9.66 -11.50 7.58
CA LEU A 179 -9.54 -10.31 8.42
C LEU A 179 -10.01 -10.58 9.86
N SER A 180 -11.11 -11.32 10.03
CA SER A 180 -11.64 -11.65 11.36
C SER A 180 -10.81 -12.66 12.14
N ARG A 181 -9.97 -13.45 11.47
CA ARG A 181 -9.11 -14.46 12.11
C ARG A 181 -7.69 -13.98 12.35
N THR A 182 -7.23 -13.02 11.55
CA THR A 182 -5.84 -12.52 11.58
C THR A 182 -5.33 -12.15 12.97
N PRO A 183 -6.07 -11.39 13.81
CA PRO A 183 -5.61 -11.03 15.15
C PRO A 183 -5.33 -12.20 16.09
N ALA A 184 -6.04 -13.32 15.90
CA ALA A 184 -5.86 -14.53 16.70
C ALA A 184 -4.82 -15.49 16.12
N THR A 185 -4.43 -15.33 14.85
CA THR A 185 -3.58 -16.29 14.13
C THR A 185 -2.17 -15.80 13.85
N LEU A 186 -1.96 -14.49 13.74
CA LEU A 186 -0.69 -13.89 13.35
C LEU A 186 -0.18 -12.95 14.44
N ASP A 187 1.15 -12.85 14.54
CA ASP A 187 1.83 -11.85 15.35
C ASP A 187 1.57 -10.45 14.77
N ASP A 188 1.21 -9.48 15.61
CA ASP A 188 0.79 -8.15 15.19
C ASP A 188 1.93 -7.26 14.66
N GLN A 189 3.18 -7.68 14.86
CA GLN A 189 4.37 -7.08 14.27
C GLN A 189 4.76 -7.75 12.93
N SER A 190 4.19 -8.90 12.61
CA SER A 190 4.52 -9.62 11.37
C SER A 190 4.09 -8.86 10.12
N THR A 191 4.87 -9.01 9.04
CA THR A 191 4.53 -8.42 7.74
C THR A 191 3.19 -8.94 7.21
N ALA A 192 2.90 -10.24 7.39
CA ALA A 192 1.63 -10.82 6.97
C ALA A 192 0.43 -10.17 7.67
N TYR A 193 0.53 -9.90 8.98
CA TYR A 193 -0.51 -9.18 9.72
C TYR A 193 -0.74 -7.79 9.14
N GLN A 194 0.32 -7.01 8.91
CA GLN A 194 0.20 -5.64 8.38
C GLN A 194 -0.45 -5.63 6.99
N TYR A 195 -0.04 -6.53 6.11
CA TYR A 195 -0.58 -6.63 4.75
C TYR A 195 -2.08 -7.01 4.73
N ILE A 196 -2.50 -7.92 5.61
CA ILE A 196 -3.90 -8.33 5.72
C ILE A 196 -4.73 -7.22 6.40
N MET A 197 -4.34 -6.80 7.60
CA MET A 197 -5.13 -5.87 8.40
C MET A 197 -5.20 -4.47 7.79
N PHE A 198 -4.13 -4.03 7.12
CA PHE A 198 -4.04 -2.68 6.57
C PHE A 198 -4.39 -2.70 5.10
N GLY A 199 -3.63 -3.44 4.28
CA GLY A 199 -3.83 -3.53 2.83
C GLY A 199 -5.20 -4.11 2.48
N LYS A 200 -5.41 -5.41 2.75
CA LYS A 200 -6.70 -6.08 2.49
C LYS A 200 -7.82 -5.36 3.24
N GLY A 201 -7.56 -4.91 4.47
CA GLY A 201 -8.53 -4.16 5.25
C GLY A 201 -9.04 -2.90 4.55
N ALA A 202 -8.14 -2.07 4.02
CA ALA A 202 -8.50 -0.87 3.26
C ALA A 202 -9.18 -1.19 1.93
N SER A 203 -8.76 -2.24 1.22
CA SER A 203 -9.45 -2.71 0.01
C SER A 203 -10.89 -3.13 0.30
N VAL A 204 -11.17 -3.79 1.42
CA VAL A 204 -12.54 -4.17 1.80
C VAL A 204 -13.39 -2.94 2.10
N PHE A 205 -12.86 -1.92 2.79
CA PHE A 205 -13.60 -0.66 2.98
C PHE A 205 -13.85 0.10 1.68
N ARG A 206 -12.87 0.11 0.75
CA ARG A 206 -13.06 0.67 -0.59
C ARG A 206 -14.14 -0.08 -1.37
N LEU A 207 -14.15 -1.42 -1.30
CA LEU A 207 -15.18 -2.24 -1.94
C LEU A 207 -16.55 -1.98 -1.32
N LEU A 208 -16.64 -1.80 0.00
CA LEU A 208 -17.87 -1.43 0.70
C LEU A 208 -18.38 -0.05 0.26
N ARG A 209 -17.48 0.92 0.08
CA ARG A 209 -17.83 2.23 -0.51
C ARG A 209 -18.40 2.07 -1.90
N ASP A 210 -17.73 1.31 -2.76
CA ASP A 210 -18.18 1.10 -4.15
C ASP A 210 -19.51 0.34 -4.20
N THR A 211 -19.78 -0.55 -3.24
CA THR A 211 -21.04 -1.30 -3.10
C THR A 211 -22.20 -0.42 -2.60
N LEU A 212 -21.95 0.42 -1.60
CA LEU A 212 -22.99 1.28 -1.01
C LEU A 212 -23.21 2.58 -1.80
N GLY A 213 -22.21 3.00 -2.56
CA GLY A 213 -22.07 4.36 -3.09
C GLY A 213 -21.56 5.34 -2.03
N ASP A 214 -20.89 6.41 -2.50
CA ASP A 214 -20.19 7.36 -1.64
C ASP A 214 -21.07 7.97 -0.54
N GLN A 215 -22.30 8.38 -0.88
CA GLN A 215 -23.19 9.04 0.07
C GLN A 215 -23.54 8.14 1.27
N LYS A 216 -23.97 6.90 1.00
CA LYS A 216 -24.32 5.93 2.04
C LYS A 216 -23.09 5.50 2.83
N PHE A 217 -21.96 5.28 2.17
CA PHE A 217 -20.72 4.93 2.86
C PHE A 217 -20.26 6.05 3.82
N ASN A 218 -20.35 7.30 3.40
CA ASN A 218 -20.02 8.44 4.27
C ASN A 218 -21.00 8.58 5.43
N GLN A 219 -22.29 8.33 5.19
CA GLN A 219 -23.29 8.25 6.25
C GLN A 219 -22.97 7.13 7.24
N LEU A 220 -22.57 5.95 6.76
CA LEU A 220 -22.15 4.82 7.61
C LEU A 220 -21.00 5.21 8.54
N LEU A 221 -19.92 5.79 8.01
CA LEU A 221 -18.77 6.18 8.84
C LEU A 221 -19.11 7.30 9.84
N ARG A 222 -19.95 8.27 9.46
CA ARG A 222 -20.43 9.31 10.37
C ARG A 222 -21.32 8.75 11.48
N ASN A 223 -22.26 7.87 11.14
CA ASN A 223 -23.11 7.20 12.11
C ASN A 223 -22.27 6.34 13.06
N PHE A 224 -21.27 5.63 12.54
CA PHE A 224 -20.38 4.79 13.33
C PHE A 224 -19.61 5.63 14.35
N LEU A 225 -19.00 6.73 13.89
CA LEU A 225 -18.30 7.67 14.76
C LEU A 225 -19.22 8.26 15.84
N GLN A 226 -20.45 8.66 15.49
CA GLN A 226 -21.40 9.26 16.43
C GLN A 226 -21.91 8.27 17.47
N GLN A 227 -22.31 7.06 17.04
CA GLN A 227 -22.92 6.06 17.90
C GLN A 227 -21.92 5.45 18.89
N TYR A 228 -20.66 5.26 18.45
CA TYR A 228 -19.60 4.61 19.21
C TYR A 228 -18.52 5.56 19.73
N ARG A 229 -18.75 6.88 19.70
CA ARG A 229 -17.83 7.86 20.31
C ARG A 229 -17.59 7.53 21.79
N GLY A 230 -16.33 7.33 22.15
CA GLY A 230 -15.92 6.99 23.52
C GLY A 230 -16.40 5.62 23.99
N LYS A 231 -16.82 4.76 23.06
CA LYS A 231 -17.27 3.38 23.29
C LYS A 231 -16.46 2.42 22.43
N ASN A 232 -16.67 1.14 22.68
CA ASN A 232 -16.04 0.07 21.95
C ASN A 232 -17.04 -0.56 20.97
N ALA A 233 -16.60 -0.88 19.76
CA ALA A 233 -17.42 -1.51 18.72
C ALA A 233 -16.81 -2.83 18.26
N SER A 234 -17.67 -3.77 17.89
CA SER A 234 -17.28 -5.03 17.24
C SER A 234 -17.54 -5.05 15.74
N ILE A 235 -17.02 -6.06 15.05
CA ILE A 235 -17.35 -6.33 13.64
C ILE A 235 -18.87 -6.47 13.46
N ASP A 236 -19.56 -7.21 14.34
CA ASP A 236 -21.02 -7.38 14.29
C ASP A 236 -21.77 -6.05 14.43
N ASP A 237 -21.26 -5.15 15.27
CA ASP A 237 -21.84 -3.82 15.47
C ASP A 237 -21.71 -2.96 14.20
N PHE A 238 -20.55 -3.04 13.53
CA PHE A 238 -20.31 -2.36 12.27
C PHE A 238 -21.15 -2.98 11.13
N GLU A 239 -21.27 -4.31 11.04
CA GLU A 239 -22.12 -5.01 10.07
C GLU A 239 -23.59 -4.62 10.21
N LYS A 240 -24.12 -4.56 11.44
CA LYS A 240 -25.50 -4.14 11.71
C LYS A 240 -25.73 -2.71 11.21
N LEU A 241 -24.80 -1.80 11.50
CA LEU A 241 -24.92 -0.42 11.06
C LEU A 241 -24.81 -0.30 9.53
N ALA A 242 -23.92 -1.06 8.90
CA ALA A 242 -23.80 -1.13 7.45
C ALA A 242 -25.11 -1.64 6.81
N SER A 243 -25.74 -2.66 7.39
CA SER A 243 -27.04 -3.19 6.93
C SER A 243 -28.16 -2.16 7.07
N GLN A 244 -28.20 -1.43 8.18
CA GLN A 244 -29.18 -0.35 8.39
C GLN A 244 -29.04 0.77 7.35
N VAL A 245 -27.81 1.20 7.06
CA VAL A 245 -27.55 2.26 6.07
C VAL A 245 -27.76 1.77 4.63
N ALA A 246 -27.43 0.51 4.35
CA ALA A 246 -27.69 -0.11 3.06
C ALA A 246 -29.20 -0.22 2.77
N GLY A 247 -29.99 -0.53 3.80
CA GLY A 247 -31.42 -0.87 3.68
C GLY A 247 -31.67 -2.35 3.38
N VAL A 248 -30.61 -3.15 3.34
CA VAL A 248 -30.64 -4.61 3.08
C VAL A 248 -29.60 -5.30 3.97
N PRO A 249 -29.78 -6.59 4.32
CA PRO A 249 -28.78 -7.33 5.08
C PRO A 249 -27.43 -7.39 4.35
N MET A 250 -26.36 -6.97 5.01
CA MET A 250 -25.00 -6.96 4.44
C MET A 250 -24.18 -8.21 4.79
N ARG A 251 -24.79 -9.23 5.40
CA ARG A 251 -24.10 -10.46 5.83
C ARG A 251 -23.28 -11.12 4.72
N TYR A 252 -23.80 -11.15 3.50
CA TYR A 252 -23.10 -11.72 2.33
C TYR A 252 -21.73 -11.04 2.11
N PHE A 253 -21.64 -9.73 2.34
CA PHE A 253 -20.42 -8.96 2.16
C PHE A 253 -19.39 -9.30 3.24
N PHE A 254 -19.80 -9.29 4.51
CA PHE A 254 -18.89 -9.54 5.63
C PHE A 254 -18.42 -10.99 5.66
N ALA A 255 -19.33 -11.95 5.45
CA ALA A 255 -18.99 -13.36 5.33
C ALA A 255 -17.95 -13.60 4.21
N ARG A 256 -18.09 -12.91 3.07
CA ARG A 256 -17.18 -13.07 1.92
C ARG A 256 -15.83 -12.38 2.13
N TRP A 257 -15.84 -11.13 2.55
CA TRP A 257 -14.65 -10.27 2.47
C TRP A 257 -13.92 -10.09 3.79
N VAL A 258 -14.62 -10.22 4.92
CA VAL A 258 -14.05 -10.07 6.26
C VAL A 258 -13.74 -11.44 6.86
N GLU A 259 -14.65 -12.40 6.73
CA GLU A 259 -14.50 -13.74 7.31
C GLU A 259 -13.88 -14.75 6.35
N GLY A 260 -14.01 -14.52 5.05
CA GLY A 260 -13.48 -15.37 3.99
C GLY A 260 -12.01 -15.10 3.62
N THR A 261 -11.36 -16.15 3.13
CA THR A 261 -10.13 -16.07 2.34
C THR A 261 -10.44 -16.30 0.86
N GLY A 262 -9.48 -15.98 0.00
CA GLY A 262 -9.65 -16.09 -1.44
C GLY A 262 -10.31 -14.85 -2.03
N VAL A 263 -9.96 -14.57 -3.27
CA VAL A 263 -10.55 -13.51 -4.09
C VAL A 263 -10.98 -14.07 -5.44
N PRO A 264 -11.99 -13.48 -6.10
CA PRO A 264 -12.40 -13.89 -7.44
C PRO A 264 -11.29 -13.70 -8.48
N GLU A 265 -11.26 -14.61 -9.43
CA GLU A 265 -10.54 -14.52 -10.69
C GLU A 265 -11.56 -14.39 -11.81
N PHE A 266 -11.28 -13.49 -12.76
CA PHE A 266 -12.16 -13.23 -13.88
C PHE A 266 -11.46 -13.53 -15.21
N THR A 267 -12.22 -14.06 -16.16
CA THR A 267 -11.78 -14.29 -17.54
C THR A 267 -12.82 -13.71 -18.51
N ALA A 268 -12.39 -13.22 -19.67
CA ALA A 268 -13.30 -12.78 -20.72
C ALA A 268 -13.01 -13.51 -22.02
N ASP A 269 -14.04 -14.17 -22.57
CA ASP A 269 -14.01 -14.75 -23.91
C ASP A 269 -14.82 -13.84 -24.84
N TYR A 270 -14.25 -13.40 -25.96
CA TYR A 270 -14.95 -12.48 -26.87
C TYR A 270 -14.59 -12.66 -28.34
N GLN A 271 -15.49 -12.18 -29.20
CA GLN A 271 -15.33 -12.13 -30.65
C GLN A 271 -15.47 -10.70 -31.15
N ILE A 272 -14.68 -10.36 -32.15
CA ILE A 272 -14.72 -9.06 -32.84
C ILE A 272 -15.40 -9.25 -34.19
N ILE A 273 -16.51 -8.55 -34.40
CA ILE A 273 -17.31 -8.62 -35.62
C ILE A 273 -17.23 -7.27 -36.31
N ARG A 274 -16.78 -7.24 -37.57
CA ARG A 274 -16.85 -6.04 -38.40
C ARG A 274 -18.24 -5.89 -39.01
N THR A 275 -18.88 -4.76 -38.78
CA THR A 275 -20.20 -4.44 -39.32
C THR A 275 -20.11 -3.98 -40.77
N ARG A 276 -21.23 -4.09 -41.52
CA ARG A 276 -21.33 -3.55 -42.90
C ARG A 276 -21.07 -2.05 -42.99
N GLY A 277 -21.33 -1.30 -41.89
CA GLY A 277 -21.08 0.13 -41.79
C GLY A 277 -19.65 0.52 -41.41
N GLY A 278 -18.71 -0.44 -41.41
CA GLY A 278 -17.28 -0.18 -41.13
C GLY A 278 -16.90 -0.14 -39.65
N LYS A 279 -17.86 -0.13 -38.72
CA LYS A 279 -17.64 -0.25 -37.26
C LYS A 279 -17.33 -1.67 -36.83
N PHE A 280 -16.87 -1.84 -35.60
CA PHE A 280 -16.63 -3.14 -34.95
C PHE A 280 -17.57 -3.34 -33.76
N VAL A 281 -17.94 -4.59 -33.50
CA VAL A 281 -18.72 -5.02 -32.36
C VAL A 281 -17.93 -6.08 -31.62
N THR A 282 -17.59 -5.83 -30.37
CA THR A 282 -16.92 -6.79 -29.48
C THR A 282 -17.96 -7.41 -28.58
N ARG A 283 -18.33 -8.67 -28.85
CA ARG A 283 -19.30 -9.42 -28.07
C ARG A 283 -18.58 -10.53 -27.32
N GLY A 284 -18.82 -10.61 -26.03
CA GLY A 284 -18.19 -11.63 -25.20
C GLY A 284 -18.94 -11.91 -23.91
N THR A 285 -18.35 -12.80 -23.12
CA THR A 285 -18.85 -13.22 -21.82
C THR A 285 -17.71 -13.09 -20.82
N VAL A 286 -17.92 -12.30 -19.77
CA VAL A 286 -17.04 -12.32 -18.59
C VAL A 286 -17.49 -13.44 -17.68
N LYS A 287 -16.54 -14.20 -17.14
CA LYS A 287 -16.76 -15.31 -16.21
C LYS A 287 -15.97 -15.07 -14.94
N GLN A 288 -16.47 -15.59 -13.83
CA GLN A 288 -15.78 -15.63 -12.54
C GLN A 288 -15.72 -17.05 -11.99
N ASN A 289 -14.76 -17.32 -11.10
CA ASN A 289 -14.57 -18.63 -10.47
C ASN A 289 -15.34 -18.82 -9.14
N TYR A 290 -16.28 -17.93 -8.82
CA TYR A 290 -17.17 -18.03 -7.67
C TYR A 290 -18.62 -18.15 -8.11
N ASP A 291 -19.34 -19.11 -7.56
CA ASP A 291 -20.79 -19.18 -7.69
C ASP A 291 -21.45 -18.23 -6.69
N ASN A 292 -22.57 -17.62 -7.09
CA ASN A 292 -23.40 -16.75 -6.24
C ASN A 292 -22.71 -15.47 -5.70
N LEU A 293 -21.58 -15.06 -6.28
CA LEU A 293 -20.92 -13.81 -5.92
C LEU A 293 -21.38 -12.68 -6.86
N ARG A 294 -22.26 -11.82 -6.37
CA ARG A 294 -22.74 -10.68 -7.16
C ARG A 294 -21.80 -9.50 -7.07
N LEU A 295 -21.16 -9.16 -8.18
CA LEU A 295 -20.26 -8.01 -8.28
C LEU A 295 -20.53 -7.22 -9.57
N PRO A 296 -20.62 -5.88 -9.50
CA PRO A 296 -20.56 -5.04 -10.68
C PRO A 296 -19.13 -5.03 -11.21
N VAL A 297 -18.93 -5.53 -12.42
CA VAL A 297 -17.62 -5.60 -13.08
C VAL A 297 -17.56 -4.56 -14.20
N GLU A 298 -16.54 -3.70 -14.17
CA GLU A 298 -16.26 -2.79 -15.28
C GLU A 298 -15.47 -3.53 -16.36
N ILE A 299 -15.97 -3.51 -17.59
CA ILE A 299 -15.32 -4.09 -18.77
C ILE A 299 -14.99 -2.96 -19.73
N GLN A 300 -13.72 -2.77 -20.03
CA GLN A 300 -13.22 -1.74 -20.94
C GLN A 300 -12.73 -2.34 -22.25
N LEU A 301 -13.19 -1.80 -23.37
CA LEU A 301 -12.64 -2.06 -24.69
C LEU A 301 -11.71 -0.92 -25.09
N ARG A 302 -10.44 -1.23 -25.37
CA ARG A 302 -9.52 -0.30 -26.06
C ARG A 302 -9.51 -0.60 -27.55
N ALA A 303 -9.60 0.43 -28.38
CA ALA A 303 -9.58 0.32 -29.84
C ALA A 303 -8.56 1.29 -30.47
N GLU A 304 -8.20 1.05 -31.72
CA GLU A 304 -7.38 1.98 -32.52
C GLU A 304 -8.07 3.34 -32.68
N GLY A 305 -7.28 4.42 -32.67
CA GLY A 305 -7.80 5.79 -32.73
C GLY A 305 -7.66 6.52 -31.40
N GLU A 306 -7.43 7.83 -31.46
CA GLU A 306 -7.16 8.63 -30.26
C GLU A 306 -8.39 8.67 -29.34
N GLY A 307 -8.27 8.13 -28.13
CA GLY A 307 -9.32 8.18 -27.11
C GLY A 307 -10.49 7.21 -27.27
N GLU A 308 -10.46 6.26 -28.21
CA GLU A 308 -11.52 5.23 -28.31
C GLU A 308 -11.36 4.13 -27.25
N SER A 309 -11.68 4.47 -26.00
CA SER A 309 -11.89 3.52 -24.91
C SER A 309 -13.33 3.59 -24.44
N LYS A 310 -14.04 2.46 -24.45
CA LYS A 310 -15.41 2.38 -23.94
C LYS A 310 -15.49 1.40 -22.78
N THR A 311 -16.05 1.86 -21.67
CA THR A 311 -16.28 1.02 -20.49
C THR A 311 -17.77 0.76 -20.32
N VAL A 312 -18.14 -0.50 -20.10
CA VAL A 312 -19.48 -0.92 -19.70
C VAL A 312 -19.41 -1.55 -18.31
N LYS A 313 -20.50 -1.47 -17.55
CA LYS A 313 -20.66 -2.20 -16.30
C LYS A 313 -21.55 -3.40 -16.55
N VAL A 314 -21.15 -4.56 -16.04
CA VAL A 314 -21.94 -5.79 -16.08
C VAL A 314 -22.09 -6.34 -14.68
N ASP A 315 -23.31 -6.69 -14.30
CA ASP A 315 -23.59 -7.35 -13.04
C ASP A 315 -23.53 -8.87 -13.26
N ILE A 316 -22.55 -9.52 -12.63
CA ILE A 316 -22.48 -10.99 -12.66
C ILE A 316 -23.41 -11.53 -11.59
N GLU A 317 -24.54 -12.11 -12.00
CA GLU A 317 -25.54 -12.63 -11.05
C GLU A 317 -25.17 -13.99 -10.48
N ASP A 318 -24.59 -14.87 -11.32
CA ASP A 318 -24.12 -16.22 -10.98
C ASP A 318 -22.61 -16.34 -11.20
N ALA A 319 -22.18 -16.97 -12.31
CA ALA A 319 -20.78 -17.19 -12.65
C ALA A 319 -20.32 -16.43 -13.91
N SER A 320 -21.24 -15.80 -14.65
CA SER A 320 -20.90 -15.06 -15.87
C SER A 320 -21.90 -13.97 -16.22
N ALA A 321 -21.47 -13.00 -17.03
CA ALA A 321 -22.33 -12.01 -17.67
C ALA A 321 -21.87 -11.72 -19.10
N ASP A 322 -22.82 -11.51 -20.00
CA ASP A 322 -22.53 -11.11 -21.38
C ASP A 322 -22.27 -9.60 -21.47
N PHE A 323 -21.37 -9.21 -22.36
CA PHE A 323 -21.11 -7.82 -22.71
C PHE A 323 -21.07 -7.64 -24.23
N ASN A 324 -21.44 -6.43 -24.66
CA ASN A 324 -21.41 -6.03 -26.05
C ASN A 324 -20.97 -4.56 -26.16
N ILE A 325 -19.85 -4.31 -26.84
CA ILE A 325 -19.25 -2.98 -26.94
C ILE A 325 -18.94 -2.67 -28.41
N GLU A 326 -19.52 -1.58 -28.94
CA GLU A 326 -19.25 -1.10 -30.30
C GLU A 326 -18.05 -0.15 -30.33
N SER A 327 -17.15 -0.26 -31.30
CA SER A 327 -16.06 0.70 -31.56
C SER A 327 -15.99 1.10 -33.04
N SER A 328 -15.45 2.28 -33.33
CA SER A 328 -15.25 2.71 -34.72
C SER A 328 -13.92 2.20 -35.23
N GLY A 329 -12.89 2.27 -34.39
CA GLY A 329 -11.59 1.68 -34.60
C GLY A 329 -11.56 0.19 -34.30
N LYS A 330 -10.52 -0.48 -34.80
CA LYS A 330 -10.30 -1.91 -34.59
C LYS A 330 -10.03 -2.16 -33.11
N PRO A 331 -10.76 -3.07 -32.44
CA PRO A 331 -10.49 -3.45 -31.07
C PRO A 331 -9.08 -4.01 -30.88
N LEU A 332 -8.41 -3.57 -29.81
CA LEU A 332 -7.07 -3.99 -29.41
C LEU A 332 -7.14 -5.01 -28.26
N GLU A 333 -7.85 -4.67 -27.20
CA GLU A 333 -7.96 -5.51 -26.00
C GLU A 333 -9.24 -5.23 -25.20
N VAL A 334 -9.70 -6.26 -24.47
CA VAL A 334 -10.73 -6.15 -23.43
C VAL A 334 -10.05 -6.25 -22.07
N ILE A 335 -10.31 -5.27 -21.19
CA ILE A 335 -9.73 -5.15 -19.86
C ILE A 335 -10.84 -5.28 -18.83
N ILE A 336 -10.65 -6.21 -17.89
CA ILE A 336 -11.54 -6.41 -16.75
C ILE A 336 -11.05 -5.55 -15.58
N ASP A 337 -11.95 -4.76 -15.02
CA ASP A 337 -11.70 -3.85 -13.90
C ASP A 337 -10.46 -2.95 -14.15
N PRO A 338 -10.52 -2.07 -15.16
CA PRO A 338 -9.38 -1.23 -15.57
C PRO A 338 -8.90 -0.26 -14.48
N ASN A 339 -9.71 -0.06 -13.43
CA ASN A 339 -9.45 0.87 -12.35
C ASN A 339 -9.13 0.18 -11.02
N PHE A 340 -8.91 -1.14 -11.02
CA PHE A 340 -8.59 -1.94 -9.82
C PHE A 340 -9.56 -1.65 -8.66
N LYS A 341 -10.87 -1.62 -8.95
CA LYS A 341 -11.94 -1.40 -7.95
C LYS A 341 -12.26 -2.69 -7.21
N LEU A 342 -12.11 -3.84 -7.88
CA LEU A 342 -12.42 -5.14 -7.31
C LEU A 342 -11.21 -5.69 -6.56
N LEU A 343 -11.48 -6.28 -5.40
CA LEU A 343 -10.52 -7.13 -4.72
C LEU A 343 -10.50 -8.49 -5.44
N ARG A 344 -9.73 -8.56 -6.54
CA ARG A 344 -9.63 -9.72 -7.44
C ARG A 344 -8.20 -10.10 -7.73
N ILE A 345 -7.96 -11.34 -8.14
CA ILE A 345 -6.66 -11.79 -8.65
C ILE A 345 -6.69 -11.87 -10.18
N SER A 346 -5.56 -11.54 -10.82
CA SER A 346 -5.26 -11.86 -12.22
C SER A 346 -3.86 -12.47 -12.30
N GLN A 347 -3.50 -13.04 -13.45
CA GLN A 347 -2.21 -13.70 -13.63
C GLN A 347 -1.02 -12.76 -13.35
N ASP A 348 -1.09 -11.49 -13.76
CA ASP A 348 -0.06 -10.48 -13.50
C ASP A 348 0.04 -10.11 -12.01
N LEU A 349 -1.10 -9.95 -11.34
CA LEU A 349 -1.16 -9.70 -9.90
C LEU A 349 -0.70 -10.91 -9.10
N ARG A 350 -0.92 -12.13 -9.59
CA ARG A 350 -0.43 -13.38 -8.98
C ARG A 350 1.09 -13.42 -8.98
N VAL A 351 1.72 -13.13 -10.13
CA VAL A 351 3.18 -12.99 -10.24
C VAL A 351 3.69 -11.92 -9.27
N SER A 352 3.09 -10.73 -9.31
CA SER A 352 3.50 -9.57 -8.51
C SER A 352 3.35 -9.83 -7.00
N SER A 353 2.26 -10.46 -6.58
CA SER A 353 1.97 -10.84 -5.19
C SER A 353 2.99 -11.85 -4.65
N ILE A 354 3.30 -12.90 -5.41
CA ILE A 354 4.29 -13.91 -5.00
C ILE A 354 5.69 -13.27 -4.92
N ALA A 355 6.07 -12.48 -5.93
CA ALA A 355 7.35 -11.78 -5.92
C ALA A 355 7.45 -10.79 -4.74
N ARG A 356 6.35 -10.11 -4.38
CA ARG A 356 6.30 -9.22 -3.21
C ARG A 356 6.51 -9.97 -1.91
N ARG A 357 5.94 -11.18 -1.73
CA ARG A 357 6.27 -12.04 -0.57
C ARG A 357 7.78 -12.30 -0.50
N GLY A 358 8.40 -12.63 -1.65
CA GLY A 358 9.84 -12.84 -1.73
C GLY A 358 10.66 -11.63 -1.27
N ILE A 359 10.24 -10.42 -1.64
CA ILE A 359 10.89 -9.17 -1.20
C ILE A 359 10.77 -8.98 0.31
N GLU A 360 9.59 -9.20 0.88
CA GLU A 360 9.42 -9.03 2.32
C GLU A 360 10.22 -10.07 3.11
N GLN A 361 10.23 -11.33 2.66
CA GLN A 361 11.07 -12.38 3.24
C GLN A 361 12.56 -12.04 3.11
N PHE A 362 12.98 -11.45 1.99
CA PHE A 362 14.36 -11.00 1.80
C PHE A 362 14.74 -9.88 2.79
N ARG A 363 13.84 -8.92 3.01
CA ARG A 363 14.03 -7.82 3.98
C ARG A 363 14.10 -8.33 5.42
N GLU A 364 13.35 -9.37 5.74
CA GLU A 364 13.38 -10.03 7.05
C GLU A 364 14.62 -10.94 7.23
N GLY A 365 15.44 -11.12 6.19
CA GLY A 365 16.62 -12.00 6.23
C GLY A 365 16.30 -13.49 6.02
N ASN A 366 15.05 -13.82 5.69
CA ASN A 366 14.59 -15.18 5.42
C ASN A 366 14.96 -15.58 3.98
N TYR A 367 16.26 -15.68 3.68
CA TYR A 367 16.75 -15.81 2.30
C TYR A 367 16.26 -17.05 1.55
N VAL A 368 16.10 -18.19 2.25
CA VAL A 368 15.63 -19.44 1.63
C VAL A 368 14.18 -19.27 1.15
N GLU A 369 13.32 -18.73 2.01
CA GLU A 369 11.92 -18.47 1.67
C GLU A 369 11.81 -17.43 0.55
N ALA A 370 12.61 -16.36 0.64
CA ALA A 370 12.66 -15.33 -0.39
C ALA A 370 12.99 -15.90 -1.77
N GLN A 371 14.03 -16.75 -1.86
CA GLN A 371 14.40 -17.41 -3.09
C GLN A 371 13.27 -18.31 -3.63
N GLN A 372 12.63 -19.11 -2.77
CA GLN A 372 11.52 -19.97 -3.17
C GLN A 372 10.35 -19.16 -3.76
N GLN A 373 9.99 -18.04 -3.14
CA GLN A 373 8.94 -17.16 -3.65
C GLN A 373 9.33 -16.55 -5.00
N PHE A 374 10.56 -16.06 -5.16
CA PHE A 374 11.01 -15.52 -6.45
C PHE A 374 11.02 -16.58 -7.56
N GLU A 375 11.50 -17.79 -7.28
CA GLU A 375 11.47 -18.89 -8.24
C GLU A 375 10.04 -19.32 -8.58
N ALA A 376 9.13 -19.31 -7.60
CA ALA A 376 7.71 -19.57 -7.84
C ALA A 376 7.08 -18.50 -8.76
N ALA A 377 7.44 -17.23 -8.59
CA ALA A 377 6.99 -16.15 -9.46
C ALA A 377 7.58 -16.29 -10.88
N LEU A 378 8.86 -16.67 -11.03
CA LEU A 378 9.47 -16.93 -12.35
C LEU A 378 8.90 -18.16 -13.07
N LYS A 379 8.38 -19.15 -12.35
CA LYS A 379 7.65 -20.26 -12.98
C LYS A 379 6.41 -19.78 -13.73
N LEU A 380 5.79 -18.68 -13.28
CA LEU A 380 4.60 -18.08 -13.90
C LEU A 380 4.97 -17.07 -14.99
N ASP A 381 6.06 -16.33 -14.82
CA ASP A 381 6.61 -15.41 -15.83
C ASP A 381 8.15 -15.49 -15.88
N ARG A 382 8.65 -16.31 -16.80
CA ARG A 382 10.09 -16.57 -16.98
C ARG A 382 10.86 -15.39 -17.57
N SER A 383 10.17 -14.37 -18.06
CA SER A 383 10.77 -13.20 -18.71
C SER A 383 10.89 -12.00 -17.78
N ASN A 384 10.46 -12.12 -16.53
CA ASN A 384 10.29 -10.99 -15.64
C ASN A 384 11.62 -10.43 -15.12
N SER A 385 12.07 -9.31 -15.71
CA SER A 385 13.31 -8.65 -15.32
C SER A 385 13.33 -8.18 -13.86
N TRP A 386 12.17 -7.81 -13.30
CA TRP A 386 12.10 -7.33 -11.92
C TRP A 386 12.36 -8.46 -10.90
N ILE A 387 11.84 -9.67 -11.16
CA ILE A 387 12.09 -10.81 -10.27
C ILE A 387 13.55 -11.27 -10.33
N TYR A 388 14.14 -11.34 -11.54
CA TYR A 388 15.57 -11.64 -11.67
C TYR A 388 16.45 -10.60 -10.96
N TYR A 389 16.04 -9.32 -10.97
CA TYR A 389 16.78 -8.28 -10.28
C TYR A 389 16.82 -8.53 -8.77
N HIS A 390 15.68 -8.89 -8.16
CA HIS A 390 15.63 -9.21 -6.72
C HIS A 390 16.36 -10.50 -6.36
N LEU A 391 16.31 -11.54 -7.21
CA LEU A 391 17.16 -12.73 -7.04
C LEU A 391 18.65 -12.37 -7.12
N GLY A 392 19.03 -11.50 -8.04
CA GLY A 392 20.40 -11.01 -8.15
C GLY A 392 20.85 -10.27 -6.89
N LEU A 393 19.99 -9.42 -6.31
CA LEU A 393 20.25 -8.76 -5.03
C LEU A 393 20.37 -9.76 -3.87
N LEU A 394 19.49 -10.76 -3.82
CA LEU A 394 19.53 -11.81 -2.81
C LEU A 394 20.85 -12.58 -2.85
N PHE A 395 21.28 -13.03 -4.03
CA PHE A 395 22.55 -13.74 -4.17
C PHE A 395 23.76 -12.86 -3.91
N LEU A 396 23.68 -11.56 -4.24
CA LEU A 396 24.73 -10.59 -3.91
C LEU A 396 24.91 -10.47 -2.39
N GLU A 397 23.81 -10.39 -1.64
CA GLU A 397 23.81 -10.33 -0.17
C GLU A 397 24.36 -11.61 0.45
N GLN A 398 23.99 -12.77 -0.11
CA GLN A 398 24.55 -14.08 0.26
C GLN A 398 26.01 -14.28 -0.18
N ARG A 399 26.63 -13.29 -0.85
CA ARG A 399 27.98 -13.35 -1.41
C ARG A 399 28.17 -14.44 -2.46
N ASN A 400 27.08 -14.94 -3.04
CA ASN A 400 27.10 -15.83 -4.19
C ASN A 400 27.17 -15.00 -5.49
N TYR A 401 28.35 -14.43 -5.74
CA TYR A 401 28.54 -13.43 -6.78
C TYR A 401 28.30 -13.96 -8.19
N ASP A 402 28.58 -15.24 -8.45
CA ASP A 402 28.34 -15.85 -9.76
C ASP A 402 26.84 -15.95 -10.07
N LEU A 403 26.03 -16.45 -9.13
CA LEU A 403 24.57 -16.45 -9.30
C LEU A 403 24.01 -15.04 -9.37
N ALA A 404 24.55 -14.09 -8.60
CA ALA A 404 24.13 -12.69 -8.68
C ALA A 404 24.34 -12.12 -10.09
N ILE A 405 25.54 -12.30 -10.66
CA ILE A 405 25.89 -11.86 -12.01
C ILE A 405 24.96 -12.49 -13.05
N ASP A 406 24.71 -13.80 -12.97
CA ASP A 406 23.87 -14.48 -13.95
C ASP A 406 22.41 -14.02 -13.89
N ASN A 407 21.88 -13.75 -12.69
CA ASN A 407 20.57 -13.14 -12.54
C ASN A 407 20.54 -11.71 -13.08
N PHE A 408 21.55 -10.87 -12.85
CA PHE A 408 21.60 -9.54 -13.44
C PHE A 408 21.73 -9.56 -14.97
N LYS A 409 22.39 -10.56 -15.56
CA LYS A 409 22.35 -10.77 -17.02
C LYS A 409 20.93 -11.16 -17.48
N ALA A 410 20.24 -12.01 -16.73
CA ALA A 410 18.86 -12.39 -17.02
C ALA A 410 17.90 -11.18 -16.98
N VAL A 411 18.14 -10.20 -16.09
CA VAL A 411 17.41 -8.91 -16.11
C VAL A 411 17.51 -8.26 -17.49
N LEU A 412 18.71 -8.20 -18.07
CA LEU A 412 18.97 -7.57 -19.37
C LEU A 412 18.40 -8.35 -20.56
N GLY A 413 18.14 -9.64 -20.40
CA GLY A 413 17.49 -10.50 -21.40
C GLY A 413 15.97 -10.60 -21.28
N GLY A 414 15.38 -9.99 -20.25
CA GLY A 414 13.94 -10.07 -19.95
C GLY A 414 13.12 -8.89 -20.47
N THR A 415 12.00 -8.62 -19.81
CA THR A 415 11.04 -7.56 -20.18
C THR A 415 11.54 -6.13 -20.00
N LEU A 416 12.55 -5.91 -19.15
CA LEU A 416 13.11 -4.60 -18.77
C LEU A 416 12.03 -3.60 -18.33
N ARG A 417 11.07 -4.09 -17.53
CA ARG A 417 10.03 -3.25 -16.93
C ARG A 417 10.16 -3.24 -15.41
N PRO A 418 10.35 -2.06 -14.79
CA PRO A 418 10.56 -0.74 -15.41
C PRO A 418 11.94 -0.58 -16.09
N ALA A 419 12.06 0.39 -17.01
CA ALA A 419 13.24 0.57 -17.86
C ALA A 419 14.54 0.84 -17.09
N TRP A 420 14.44 1.49 -15.91
CA TRP A 420 15.58 1.76 -15.04
C TRP A 420 16.31 0.49 -14.57
N LEU A 421 15.65 -0.68 -14.63
CA LEU A 421 16.26 -1.97 -14.28
C LEU A 421 17.53 -2.24 -15.09
N ALA A 422 17.60 -1.78 -16.34
CA ALA A 422 18.80 -1.98 -17.18
C ALA A 422 20.04 -1.30 -16.57
N VAL A 423 19.89 -0.09 -16.03
CA VAL A 423 20.97 0.66 -15.37
C VAL A 423 21.35 -0.02 -14.07
N TRP A 424 20.37 -0.25 -13.20
CA TRP A 424 20.63 -0.81 -11.88
C TRP A 424 21.15 -2.23 -11.91
N ALA A 425 20.74 -3.07 -12.87
CA ALA A 425 21.32 -4.39 -13.08
C ALA A 425 22.81 -4.30 -13.47
N ASN A 426 23.19 -3.35 -14.33
CA ASN A 426 24.60 -3.15 -14.67
C ASN A 426 25.42 -2.64 -13.48
N ILE A 427 24.88 -1.73 -12.66
CA ILE A 427 25.54 -1.27 -11.43
C ILE A 427 25.75 -2.46 -10.48
N LYS A 428 24.70 -3.20 -10.16
CA LYS A 428 24.77 -4.31 -9.19
C LYS A 428 25.62 -5.49 -9.71
N MET A 429 25.61 -5.74 -11.01
CA MET A 429 26.55 -6.67 -11.64
C MET A 429 27.99 -6.18 -11.52
N GLY A 430 28.25 -4.89 -11.67
CA GLY A 430 29.55 -4.28 -11.40
C GLY A 430 30.01 -4.49 -9.95
N ASN A 431 29.10 -4.28 -8.99
CA ASN A 431 29.37 -4.53 -7.57
C ASN A 431 29.77 -6.00 -7.32
N ALA A 432 29.08 -6.95 -7.96
CA ALA A 432 29.41 -8.36 -7.88
C ALA A 432 30.80 -8.67 -8.46
N TYR A 433 31.18 -8.06 -9.59
CA TYR A 433 32.54 -8.21 -10.15
C TYR A 433 33.63 -7.61 -9.25
N ASP A 434 33.41 -6.41 -8.68
CA ASP A 434 34.33 -5.81 -7.72
C ASP A 434 34.52 -6.69 -6.49
N ALA A 435 33.43 -7.25 -5.94
CA ALA A 435 33.47 -8.15 -4.80
C ALA A 435 34.24 -9.46 -5.09
N LYS A 436 34.30 -9.88 -6.36
CA LYS A 436 35.16 -10.99 -6.82
C LYS A 436 36.62 -10.59 -7.11
N GLY A 437 36.94 -9.31 -7.07
CA GLY A 437 38.26 -8.78 -7.45
C GLY A 437 38.46 -8.58 -8.96
N ASP A 438 37.40 -8.71 -9.78
CA ASP A 438 37.45 -8.50 -11.24
C ASP A 438 37.12 -7.05 -11.59
N ARG A 439 38.03 -6.14 -11.19
CA ARG A 439 37.87 -4.70 -11.42
C ARG A 439 37.67 -4.33 -12.89
N PRO A 440 38.38 -4.93 -13.88
CA PRO A 440 38.16 -4.62 -15.29
C PRO A 440 36.70 -4.86 -15.74
N ARG A 441 36.10 -6.01 -15.35
CA ARG A 441 34.69 -6.28 -15.70
C ARG A 441 33.72 -5.41 -14.92
N ALA A 442 34.03 -5.07 -13.67
CA ALA A 442 33.23 -4.14 -12.88
C ALA A 442 33.15 -2.76 -13.53
N VAL A 443 34.29 -2.17 -13.89
CA VAL A 443 34.35 -0.86 -14.58
C VAL A 443 33.63 -0.90 -15.91
N ALA A 444 33.74 -1.99 -16.68
CA ALA A 444 32.98 -2.15 -17.92
C ALA A 444 31.46 -2.17 -17.68
N ALA A 445 30.99 -2.80 -16.60
CA ALA A 445 29.58 -2.79 -16.23
C ALA A 445 29.10 -1.38 -15.79
N TYR A 446 29.88 -0.66 -14.99
CA TYR A 446 29.54 0.72 -14.60
C TYR A 446 29.51 1.66 -15.81
N LYS A 447 30.42 1.52 -16.78
CA LYS A 447 30.38 2.31 -18.03
C LYS A 447 29.14 2.01 -18.89
N ARG A 448 28.67 0.76 -18.91
CA ARG A 448 27.37 0.44 -19.54
C ARG A 448 26.21 1.14 -18.84
N ALA A 449 26.18 1.11 -17.51
CA ALA A 449 25.16 1.82 -16.72
C ALA A 449 25.19 3.35 -16.96
N GLU A 450 26.39 3.93 -17.07
CA GLU A 450 26.59 5.34 -17.43
C GLU A 450 26.01 5.67 -18.81
N THR A 451 26.31 4.83 -19.81
CA THR A 451 25.87 5.02 -21.20
C THR A 451 24.35 4.96 -21.34
N LEU A 452 23.69 4.11 -20.54
CA LEU A 452 22.23 4.01 -20.51
C LEU A 452 21.54 5.26 -19.94
N GLY A 453 22.24 6.07 -19.13
CA GLY A 453 21.86 7.44 -18.77
C GLY A 453 20.66 7.62 -17.82
N ASP A 454 19.84 6.61 -17.55
CA ASP A 454 18.73 6.70 -16.59
C ASP A 454 19.27 7.00 -15.18
N ASN A 455 18.67 7.97 -14.50
CA ASN A 455 19.09 8.45 -13.17
C ASN A 455 18.05 8.17 -12.07
N TYR A 456 17.18 7.18 -12.27
CA TYR A 456 16.24 6.74 -11.23
C TYR A 456 16.99 6.35 -9.96
N ASP A 457 16.50 6.80 -8.81
CA ASP A 457 17.10 6.58 -7.48
C ASP A 457 18.59 6.96 -7.40
N LYS A 458 18.99 8.03 -8.12
CA LYS A 458 20.37 8.54 -8.16
C LYS A 458 21.39 7.53 -8.72
N ALA A 459 20.96 6.70 -9.66
CA ALA A 459 21.82 5.70 -10.29
C ALA A 459 23.14 6.27 -10.83
N GLN A 460 23.13 7.48 -11.41
CA GLN A 460 24.35 8.08 -11.97
C GLN A 460 25.33 8.56 -10.89
N GLU A 461 24.85 8.94 -9.71
CA GLU A 461 25.72 9.20 -8.55
C GLU A 461 26.39 7.91 -8.09
N ALA A 462 25.63 6.80 -8.04
CA ALA A 462 26.16 5.49 -7.70
C ALA A 462 27.20 5.00 -8.73
N VAL A 463 26.96 5.19 -10.03
CA VAL A 463 27.94 4.90 -11.10
C VAL A 463 29.25 5.66 -10.87
N LYS A 464 29.19 6.97 -10.67
CA LYS A 464 30.38 7.81 -10.42
C LYS A 464 31.14 7.33 -9.18
N LYS A 465 30.42 7.04 -8.09
CA LYS A 465 31.00 6.48 -6.86
C LYS A 465 31.78 5.19 -7.16
N TYR A 466 31.15 4.22 -7.82
CA TYR A 466 31.76 2.90 -8.01
C TYR A 466 32.80 2.84 -9.13
N GLN A 467 32.78 3.77 -10.09
CA GLN A 467 33.89 3.98 -11.02
C GLN A 467 35.14 4.53 -10.32
N ALA A 468 34.96 5.45 -9.36
CA ALA A 468 36.07 6.03 -8.61
C ALA A 468 36.64 5.07 -7.56
N THR A 469 35.77 4.41 -6.80
CA THR A 469 36.14 3.51 -5.70
C THR A 469 35.48 2.15 -5.89
N PRO A 470 36.24 1.03 -5.84
CA PRO A 470 35.65 -0.31 -5.92
C PRO A 470 34.57 -0.53 -4.85
N TYR A 471 33.51 -1.24 -5.21
CA TYR A 471 32.52 -1.68 -4.23
C TYR A 471 33.15 -2.65 -3.22
N ASP A 472 33.00 -2.36 -1.92
CA ASP A 472 33.41 -3.26 -0.84
C ASP A 472 32.17 -3.96 -0.23
N PRO A 473 32.05 -5.30 -0.34
CA PRO A 473 30.95 -6.06 0.27
C PRO A 473 31.01 -6.15 1.82
N ARG A 474 32.02 -5.53 2.46
CA ARG A 474 32.15 -5.44 3.92
C ARG A 474 31.71 -4.09 4.46
N GLU A 475 31.64 -3.05 3.63
CA GLU A 475 31.04 -1.79 4.02
C GLU A 475 29.55 -2.01 4.27
N LYS A 476 29.08 -1.73 5.49
CA LYS A 476 27.65 -1.69 5.81
C LYS A 476 27.01 -0.53 5.04
N THR A 477 26.68 -0.78 3.79
CA THR A 477 25.68 0.02 3.10
C THR A 477 24.34 -0.57 3.51
N ASN A 478 23.44 0.25 4.06
CA ASN A 478 22.04 -0.14 4.18
C ASN A 478 21.61 -0.61 2.79
N ALA A 479 21.46 -1.92 2.59
CA ALA A 479 21.07 -2.52 1.34
C ALA A 479 19.58 -2.21 1.11
N THR A 480 19.24 -0.93 0.95
CA THR A 480 17.97 -0.56 0.38
C THR A 480 17.98 -1.04 -1.05
N ALA A 481 17.18 -2.07 -1.33
CA ALA A 481 16.68 -2.32 -2.66
C ALA A 481 16.26 -0.97 -3.27
N VAL A 482 16.62 -0.75 -4.53
CA VAL A 482 16.13 0.39 -5.30
C VAL A 482 14.61 0.37 -5.18
N LYS A 483 14.03 1.48 -4.73
CA LYS A 483 12.62 1.58 -4.35
C LYS A 483 11.67 1.24 -5.50
#